data_AF-A0A351FEN1-F1
#
_entry.id   AF-A0A351FEN1-F1
#
_cell.length_a   1.000
_cell.length_b   1.000
_cell.length_c   1.000
_cell.angle_alpha   90.00
_cell.angle_beta   90.00
_cell.angle_gamma   90.00
#
_symmetry.space_group_name_H-M   'P 1'
#
loop_
_entity.id
_entity.type
_entity.pdbx_description
1 polymer ?
#
loop_
_entity_poly.entity_id
_entity_poly.type
_entity_poly.pdbx_seq_one_letter_code
_entity_poly.pdbx_strand_id
1 'polypeptide(L)' 'FVLDETKATAERILAASEEMEDMQRIELAYRLCLGRKPTREERSLALAYLDKSRGEVSEVDSWSGLIHGLFACIDFFYLN' A
#
# COMPACT_ATOMS: atom_id res chain seq x y z
N PHE A 1 7.62 -6.25 -14.21
CA PHE A 1 7.67 -4.78 -14.13
C PHE A 1 6.80 -4.26 -12.99
N VAL A 2 5.46 -4.21 -13.12
CA VAL A 2 4.60 -3.66 -12.03
C VAL A 2 4.75 -4.44 -10.72
N LEU A 3 4.80 -5.77 -10.77
CA LEU A 3 5.01 -6.62 -9.58
C LEU A 3 6.40 -6.44 -8.93
N ASP A 4 7.42 -6.15 -9.73
CA ASP A 4 8.78 -5.94 -9.22
C ASP A 4 8.87 -4.56 -8.54
N GLU A 5 8.23 -3.55 -9.13
CA GLU A 5 8.16 -2.19 -8.58
C GLU A 5 7.29 -2.11 -7.33
N THR A 6 6.18 -2.87 -7.25
CA THR A 6 5.35 -2.92 -6.04
C THR A 6 6.13 -3.52 -4.88
N LYS A 7 6.90 -4.57 -5.14
CA LYS A 7 7.78 -5.20 -4.15
C LYS A 7 8.90 -4.28 -3.69
N ALA A 8 9.63 -3.66 -4.62
CA ALA A 8 10.68 -2.71 -4.29
C ALA A 8 10.14 -1.50 -3.49
N THR A 9 8.92 -1.04 -3.81
CA THR A 9 8.27 0.05 -3.07
C THR A 9 7.83 -0.39 -1.68
N ALA A 10 7.29 -1.60 -1.53
CA ALA A 10 6.95 -2.17 -0.22
C ALA A 10 8.18 -2.27 0.69
N GLU A 11 9.29 -2.78 0.16
CA GLU A 11 10.56 -2.88 0.90
C GLU A 11 11.06 -1.50 1.35
N ARG A 12 11.01 -0.48 0.48
CA ARG A 12 11.38 0.91 0.84
C ARG A 12 10.48 1.49 1.92
N ILE A 13 9.16 1.29 1.82
CA ILE A 13 8.21 1.79 2.81
C ILE A 13 8.48 1.12 4.16
N LEU A 14 8.67 -0.19 4.20
CA LEU A 14 8.95 -0.92 5.43
C LEU A 14 10.29 -0.49 6.06
N ALA A 15 11.35 -0.35 5.25
CA ALA A 15 12.68 0.04 5.72
C ALA A 15 12.75 1.51 6.20
N ALA A 16 12.04 2.44 5.55
CA ALA A 16 12.00 3.85 5.96
C ALA A 16 11.19 4.09 7.26
N SER A 17 10.53 3.04 7.75
CA SER A 17 9.41 3.16 8.69
C SER A 17 9.51 2.21 9.87
N GLU A 18 10.71 1.77 10.28
CA GLU A 18 10.88 0.84 11.43
C GLU A 18 10.22 1.36 12.72
N GLU A 19 10.14 2.70 12.90
CA GLU A 19 9.48 3.34 14.05
C GLU A 19 8.05 3.84 13.77
N MET A 20 7.53 3.69 12.55
CA MET A 20 6.21 4.23 12.18
C MET A 20 5.12 3.17 12.36
N GLU A 21 3.97 3.61 12.86
CA GLU A 21 2.77 2.77 12.91
C GLU A 21 2.26 2.46 11.50
N ASP A 22 1.63 1.28 11.32
CA ASP A 22 1.02 0.86 10.04
C ASP A 22 0.13 1.95 9.44
N MET A 23 -0.51 2.72 10.31
CA MET A 23 -1.38 3.82 9.94
C MET A 23 -0.66 4.99 9.25
N GLN A 24 0.58 5.29 9.65
CA GLN A 24 1.42 6.30 9.01
C GLN A 24 2.04 5.77 7.72
N ARG A 25 2.38 4.47 7.69
CA ARG A 25 2.89 3.78 6.50
C ARG A 25 1.84 3.76 5.37
N ILE A 26 0.56 3.57 5.70
CA ILE A 26 -0.55 3.67 4.74
C ILE A 26 -0.64 5.09 4.17
N GLU A 27 -0.55 6.14 5.01
CA GLU A 27 -0.57 7.52 4.50
C GLU A 27 0.60 7.81 3.55
N LEU A 28 1.79 7.26 3.83
CA LEU A 28 2.94 7.38 2.95
C LEU A 28 2.71 6.65 1.62
N ALA A 29 2.20 5.42 1.65
CA ALA A 29 1.89 4.64 0.45
C ALA A 29 0.91 5.38 -0.48
N TYR A 30 -0.16 5.96 0.07
CA TYR A 30 -1.13 6.74 -0.69
C TYR A 30 -0.53 8.02 -1.28
N ARG A 31 0.34 8.71 -0.54
CA ARG A 31 1.03 9.90 -1.08
C ARG A 31 1.98 9.54 -2.22
N LEU A 32 2.70 8.43 -2.10
CA LEU A 32 3.65 7.97 -3.12
C LEU A 32 2.94 7.49 -4.38
N CYS A 33 1.82 6.76 -4.24
CA CYS A 33 1.11 6.18 -5.38
C CYS A 33 0.10 7.16 -6.00
N LEU A 34 -0.65 7.89 -5.18
CA LEU A 34 -1.81 8.71 -5.61
C LEU A 34 -1.59 10.22 -5.44
N GLY A 35 -0.48 10.66 -4.86
CA GLY A 35 -0.20 12.09 -4.62
C GLY A 35 -1.09 12.75 -3.56
N ARG A 36 -1.93 11.98 -2.85
CA ARG A 36 -2.88 12.47 -1.84
C ARG A 36 -2.90 11.59 -0.59
N LYS A 37 -3.54 12.09 0.47
CA LYS A 37 -3.86 11.26 1.64
C LYS A 37 -5.04 10.32 1.34
N PRO A 38 -5.11 9.16 2.01
CA PRO A 38 -6.29 8.31 1.97
C PRO A 38 -7.50 9.03 2.59
N THR A 39 -8.70 8.71 2.13
CA THR A 39 -9.93 9.03 2.87
C THR A 39 -10.05 8.15 4.12
N ARG A 40 -11.04 8.43 4.97
CA ARG A 40 -11.26 7.62 6.17
C ARG A 40 -11.63 6.18 5.82
N GLU A 41 -12.45 6.01 4.79
CA GLU A 41 -12.95 4.72 4.31
C GLU A 41 -11.81 3.91 3.67
N GLU A 42 -11.01 4.55 2.80
CA GLU A 42 -9.83 3.95 2.16
C GLU A 42 -8.79 3.50 3.20
N ARG A 43 -8.60 4.30 4.24
CA ARG A 43 -7.70 3.96 5.35
C ARG A 43 -8.18 2.73 6.11
N SER A 44 -9.46 2.68 6.46
CA SER A 44 -10.05 1.52 7.14
C SER A 44 -9.97 0.25 6.29
N LEU A 45 -10.19 0.37 4.98
CA LEU A 45 -10.08 -0.75 4.04
C LEU A 45 -8.63 -1.26 3.94
N ALA A 46 -7.65 -0.35 3.83
CA ALA A 46 -6.24 -0.70 3.76
C ALA A 46 -5.76 -1.41 5.04
N LEU A 47 -6.16 -0.91 6.22
CA LEU A 47 -5.87 -1.56 7.50
C LEU A 47 -6.49 -2.97 7.57
N ALA A 48 -7.77 -3.10 7.23
CA ALA A 48 -8.46 -4.40 7.26
C ALA A 48 -7.81 -5.41 6.29
N TYR A 49 -7.34 -4.96 5.14
CA TYR A 49 -6.58 -5.79 4.20
C TYR A 49 -5.25 -6.26 4.80
N LEU A 50 -4.47 -5.35 5.39
CA LEU A 50 -3.19 -5.69 6.02
C LEU A 50 -3.38 -6.66 7.19
N ASP A 51 -4.38 -6.41 8.05
CA ASP A 51 -4.71 -7.30 9.17
C ASP A 51 -5.11 -8.70 8.70
N LYS A 52 -5.91 -8.79 7.63
CA LYS A 52 -6.31 -10.09 7.06
C LYS A 52 -5.10 -10.83 6.47
N SER A 53 -4.19 -10.12 5.84
CA SER A 53 -2.98 -10.71 5.25
C SER A 53 -1.92 -11.11 6.28
N ARG A 54 -2.02 -10.59 7.52
CA ARG A 54 -1.05 -10.82 8.59
C ARG A 54 -1.07 -12.29 9.00
N GLY A 55 0.04 -12.99 8.71
CA GLY A 55 0.20 -14.42 9.00
C GLY A 55 -0.19 -15.36 7.86
N GLU A 56 -0.80 -14.87 6.78
CA GLU A 56 -1.04 -15.64 5.55
C GLU A 56 0.15 -15.52 4.57
N VAL A 57 0.76 -14.33 4.50
CA VAL A 57 1.90 -14.04 3.62
C VAL A 57 2.96 -13.22 4.36
N SER A 58 4.12 -13.02 3.73
CA SER A 58 5.16 -12.15 4.30
C SER A 58 4.69 -10.69 4.36
N GLU A 59 5.20 -9.91 5.31
CA GLU A 59 4.84 -8.49 5.44
C GLU A 59 5.11 -7.72 4.13
N VAL A 60 6.24 -8.00 3.48
CA VAL A 60 6.59 -7.41 2.18
C VAL A 60 5.53 -7.76 1.12
N ASP A 61 5.05 -8.99 1.06
CA ASP A 61 4.05 -9.41 0.07
C ASP A 61 2.67 -8.79 0.36
N SER A 62 2.28 -8.66 1.63
CA SER A 62 1.08 -7.92 2.05
C SER A 62 1.11 -6.48 1.57
N TRP A 63 2.21 -5.77 1.82
CA TRP A 63 2.38 -4.38 1.39
C TRP A 63 2.47 -4.25 -0.13
N SER A 64 3.12 -5.20 -0.80
CA SER A 64 3.17 -5.26 -2.26
C SER A 64 1.79 -5.39 -2.88
N GLY A 65 0.92 -6.21 -2.29
CA GLY A 65 -0.47 -6.38 -2.71
C GLY A 65 -1.30 -5.11 -2.55
N LEU A 66 -1.14 -4.39 -1.43
CA LEU A 66 -1.78 -3.09 -1.21
C LEU A 66 -1.34 -2.06 -2.26
N ILE A 67 -0.03 -1.92 -2.48
CA ILE A 67 0.54 -0.97 -3.46
C ILE A 67 0.10 -1.32 -4.88
N HIS A 68 0.06 -2.61 -5.22
CA HIS A 68 -0.45 -3.06 -6.50
C HIS A 68 -1.93 -2.69 -6.68
N GLY A 69 -2.76 -2.85 -5.65
CA GLY A 69 -4.15 -2.39 -5.66
C GLY A 69 -4.27 -0.87 -5.90
N LEU A 70 -3.40 -0.08 -5.27
CA LEU A 70 -3.37 1.38 -5.47
C LEU A 70 -2.99 1.76 -6.91
N PHE A 71 -2.00 1.10 -7.51
CA PHE A 71 -1.66 1.31 -8.92
C PHE A 71 -2.79 0.89 -9.85
N ALA A 72 -3.39 -0.28 -9.64
CA ALA A 72 -4.49 -0.78 -10.46
C ALA A 72 -5.72 0.13 -10.43
N CYS A 73 -5.99 0.81 -9.31
CA CYS A 73 -7.07 1.80 -9.24
C CYS A 73 -6.81 3.02 -10.14
N ILE A 74 -5.56 3.45 -10.33
CA ILE A 74 -5.23 4.59 -11.22
C ILE A 74 -5.49 4.24 -12.68
N ASP A 75 -5.17 3.01 -13.09
CA ASP A 75 -5.35 2.56 -14.47
C ASP A 75 -6.82 2.67 -14.92
N PHE A 76 -7.79 2.57 -14.00
CA PHE A 76 -9.21 2.73 -14.32
C PHE A 76 -9.74 4.18 -14.22
N PHE A 77 -9.03 5.10 -13.56
CA PHE A 77 -9.48 6.50 -13.44
C PHE A 77 -9.33 7.28 -14.76
N TYR A 78 -8.38 6.91 -15.61
CA TYR A 78 -8.13 7.59 -16.89
C TYR A 78 -8.75 6.89 -18.11
N LEU A 79 -9.55 5.83 -17.90
CA LEU A 79 -10.23 5.07 -18.94
C LEU A 79 -11.75 5.32 -19.02
N ASN A 80 -12.29 6.26 -18.23
CA ASN A 80 -13.70 6.69 -18.29
C ASN A 80 -13.85 8.09 -18.89
#